data_AF-A0A662S0F0-F1
#
_entry.id   AF-A0A662S0F0-F1
#
_cell.length_a   1.000
_cell.length_b   1.000
_cell.length_c   1.000
_cell.angle_alpha   90.00
_cell.angle_beta   90.00
_cell.angle_gamma   90.00
#
_symmetry.space_group_name_H-M   'P 1'
#
loop_
_entity.id
_entity.type
_entity.pdbx_description
1 polymer ?
#
loop_
_entity_poly.entity_id
_entity_poly.type
_entity_poly.pdbx_seq_one_letter_code
_entity_poly.pdbx_strand_id
1 'polypeptide(L)'
;RFHTWDKRLWSRITLALDMGFVVGAEMPAIPGQGWVKALEELASFLDRIGASFMNLNELEFTPSNRQKLLSMDFMPREDSDVAVYGSREAAIEVLEFIERETSISGYFCPAAQKEYQVRMRWARRACNVARSYEMPTDEGTLIFGEIKGPPEVLKDLVARYGGYLEGGRLLIDVYKFHEIANQLRSMGLEARLLEVMPTDDRRILQVYPLDYVIREDRRHERD
;
A
#
# COMPACT_ATOMS: atom_id res chain seq x y z
N ARG A 1 12.62 -13.22 8.73
CA ARG A 1 13.18 -13.39 7.38
C ARG A 1 14.31 -12.41 7.15
N PHE A 2 15.35 -12.81 6.42
CA PHE A 2 16.54 -12.01 6.17
C PHE A 2 16.63 -11.59 4.71
N HIS A 3 17.10 -10.37 4.45
CA HIS A 3 17.27 -9.83 3.11
C HIS A 3 18.71 -9.33 2.96
N THR A 4 19.62 -10.19 2.51
CA THR A 4 21.03 -9.85 2.35
C THR A 4 21.76 -10.76 1.37
N TRP A 5 22.58 -10.14 0.52
CA TRP A 5 23.53 -10.83 -0.35
C TRP A 5 24.89 -11.07 0.33
N ASP A 6 25.13 -10.45 1.50
CA ASP A 6 26.40 -10.54 2.20
C ASP A 6 26.48 -11.82 3.04
N LYS A 7 27.27 -12.78 2.57
CA LYS A 7 27.50 -14.07 3.23
C LYS A 7 28.04 -13.93 4.67
N ARG A 8 28.74 -12.83 4.98
CA ARG A 8 29.24 -12.58 6.35
C ARG A 8 28.09 -12.43 7.35
N LEU A 9 26.93 -11.99 6.88
CA LEU A 9 25.72 -11.82 7.69
C LEU A 9 24.89 -13.10 7.82
N TRP A 10 25.23 -14.18 7.10
CA TRP A 10 24.50 -15.45 7.19
C TRP A 10 24.60 -16.09 8.57
N SER A 11 25.66 -15.81 9.33
CA SER A 11 25.79 -16.19 10.74
C SER A 11 24.63 -15.68 11.60
N ARG A 12 24.00 -14.55 11.24
CA ARG A 12 22.83 -14.01 11.95
C ARG A 12 21.57 -14.83 11.69
N ILE A 13 21.50 -15.50 10.55
CA ILE A 13 20.39 -16.39 10.18
C ILE A 13 20.42 -17.62 11.09
N THR A 14 21.61 -18.22 11.24
CA THR A 14 21.84 -19.33 12.18
C THR A 14 21.52 -18.93 13.61
N LEU A 15 22.02 -17.77 14.08
CA LEU A 15 21.74 -17.29 15.43
C LEU A 15 20.23 -17.15 15.69
N ALA A 16 19.46 -16.63 14.74
CA ALA A 16 18.01 -16.52 14.91
C ALA A 16 17.33 -17.89 14.95
N LEU A 17 17.82 -18.86 14.19
CA LEU A 17 17.30 -20.23 14.24
C LEU A 17 17.60 -20.89 15.59
N ASP A 18 18.81 -20.72 16.12
CA ASP A 18 19.24 -21.22 17.44
C ASP A 18 18.39 -20.64 18.59
N MET A 19 17.85 -19.43 18.40
CA MET A 19 16.90 -18.80 19.34
C MET A 19 15.47 -19.36 19.22
N GLY A 20 15.22 -20.34 18.36
CA GLY A 20 13.93 -21.00 18.19
C GLY A 20 12.95 -20.27 17.27
N PHE A 21 13.39 -19.29 16.49
CA PHE A 21 12.53 -18.61 15.51
C PHE A 21 12.35 -19.46 14.24
N VAL A 22 11.19 -19.29 13.57
CA VAL A 22 11.02 -19.75 12.19
C VAL A 22 11.74 -18.76 11.26
N VAL A 23 12.78 -19.24 10.58
CA VAL A 23 13.69 -18.40 9.80
C VAL A 23 13.61 -18.75 8.31
N GLY A 24 13.85 -17.75 7.48
CA GLY A 24 13.93 -17.87 6.02
C GLY A 24 14.53 -16.61 5.41
N ALA A 25 14.65 -16.57 4.08
CA ALA A 25 15.12 -15.40 3.35
C ALA A 25 14.01 -14.75 2.52
N GLU A 26 14.18 -13.46 2.22
CA GLU A 26 13.40 -12.73 1.24
C GLU A 26 14.37 -11.98 0.34
N MET A 27 14.40 -12.31 -0.95
CA MET A 27 15.38 -11.78 -1.91
C MET A 27 14.66 -11.32 -3.20
N PRO A 28 15.17 -10.29 -3.89
CA PRO A 28 14.70 -10.00 -5.23
C PRO A 28 15.22 -11.06 -6.21
N ALA A 29 14.38 -11.48 -7.15
CA ALA A 29 14.75 -12.34 -8.25
C ALA A 29 15.44 -11.51 -9.34
N ILE A 30 16.75 -11.32 -9.21
CA ILE A 30 17.53 -10.53 -10.16
C ILE A 30 17.84 -11.39 -11.39
N PRO A 31 17.52 -10.93 -12.62
CA PRO A 31 17.86 -11.67 -13.82
C PRO A 31 19.37 -11.84 -13.99
N GLY A 32 19.77 -12.98 -14.57
CA GLY A 32 21.14 -13.30 -14.93
C GLY A 32 21.74 -14.43 -14.11
N GLN A 33 22.49 -15.31 -14.76
CA GLN A 33 22.95 -16.58 -14.16
C GLN A 33 23.77 -16.40 -12.89
N GLY A 34 24.56 -15.33 -12.78
CA GLY A 34 25.34 -15.05 -11.58
C GLY A 34 24.46 -14.83 -10.35
N TRP A 35 23.34 -14.15 -10.52
CA TRP A 35 22.38 -13.88 -9.45
C TRP A 35 21.54 -15.10 -9.11
N VAL A 36 21.09 -15.84 -10.13
CA VAL A 36 20.40 -17.13 -9.94
C VAL A 36 21.26 -18.07 -9.09
N LYS A 37 22.53 -18.28 -9.47
CA LYS A 37 23.45 -19.13 -8.70
C LYS A 37 23.64 -18.65 -7.26
N ALA A 38 23.68 -17.33 -7.04
CA ALA A 38 23.78 -16.78 -5.69
C ALA A 38 22.53 -17.07 -4.85
N LEU A 39 21.35 -17.08 -5.47
CA LEU A 39 20.09 -17.45 -4.82
C LEU A 39 20.02 -18.94 -4.52
N GLU A 40 20.43 -19.80 -5.46
CA GLU A 40 20.55 -21.26 -5.27
C GLU A 40 21.52 -21.60 -4.12
N GLU A 41 22.65 -20.89 -4.05
CA GLU A 41 23.62 -21.05 -2.96
C GLU A 41 23.03 -20.65 -1.62
N LEU A 42 22.26 -19.55 -1.57
CA LEU A 42 21.55 -19.15 -0.37
C LEU A 42 20.47 -20.18 0.01
N ALA A 43 19.73 -20.73 -0.95
CA ALA A 43 18.73 -21.77 -0.70
C ALA A 43 19.37 -23.03 -0.11
N SER A 44 20.47 -23.48 -0.69
CA SER A 44 21.26 -24.62 -0.17
C SER A 44 21.79 -24.34 1.24
N PHE A 45 22.23 -23.10 1.50
CA PHE A 45 22.66 -22.70 2.84
C PHE A 45 21.50 -22.75 3.85
N LEU A 46 20.34 -22.19 3.51
CA LEU A 46 19.15 -22.17 4.35
C LEU A 46 18.68 -23.59 4.69
N ASP A 47 18.63 -24.47 3.69
CA ASP A 47 18.27 -25.87 3.85
C ASP A 47 19.25 -26.59 4.80
N ARG A 48 20.56 -26.45 4.56
CA ARG A 48 21.60 -27.07 5.39
C ARG A 48 21.53 -26.67 6.85
N ILE A 49 21.15 -25.43 7.16
CA ILE A 49 21.02 -24.98 8.55
C ILE A 49 19.66 -25.34 9.17
N GLY A 50 18.70 -25.85 8.40
CA GLY A 50 17.35 -26.16 8.88
C GLY A 50 16.40 -24.96 8.92
N ALA A 51 16.63 -23.93 8.11
CA ALA A 51 15.66 -22.85 7.92
C ALA A 51 14.45 -23.34 7.11
N SER A 52 13.36 -22.56 7.07
CA SER A 52 12.05 -23.06 6.64
C SER A 52 11.65 -22.65 5.23
N PHE A 53 12.10 -21.49 4.74
CA PHE A 53 11.62 -20.95 3.47
C PHE A 53 12.55 -19.94 2.80
N MET A 54 12.34 -19.72 1.51
CA MET A 54 12.86 -18.60 0.73
C MET A 54 11.73 -17.95 -0.08
N ASN A 55 11.56 -16.64 0.10
CA ASN A 55 10.64 -15.84 -0.69
C ASN A 55 11.42 -15.03 -1.75
N LEU A 56 10.97 -15.12 -3.00
CA LEU A 56 11.50 -14.36 -4.12
C LEU A 56 10.50 -13.29 -4.53
N ASN A 57 10.94 -12.04 -4.58
CA ASN A 57 10.13 -10.94 -5.09
C ASN A 57 10.54 -10.65 -6.52
N GLU A 58 9.57 -10.46 -7.41
CA GLU A 58 9.85 -9.92 -8.74
C GLU A 58 10.57 -8.57 -8.59
N LEU A 59 11.65 -8.40 -9.34
CA LEU A 59 12.44 -7.20 -9.33
C LEU A 59 11.68 -6.10 -10.07
N GLU A 60 11.66 -4.91 -9.48
CA GLU A 60 10.82 -3.81 -9.95
C GLU A 60 11.59 -2.51 -10.12
N PHE A 61 11.20 -1.78 -11.16
CA PHE A 61 11.49 -0.37 -11.32
C PHE A 61 10.65 0.45 -10.34
N THR A 62 11.34 1.28 -9.58
CA THR A 62 10.78 2.34 -8.73
C THR A 62 11.42 3.67 -9.12
N PRO A 63 10.79 4.82 -8.85
CA PRO A 63 11.40 6.12 -9.12
C PRO A 63 12.82 6.25 -8.54
N SER A 64 13.06 5.69 -7.36
CA SER A 64 14.35 5.73 -6.67
C SER A 64 15.43 4.80 -7.24
N ASN A 65 15.08 3.66 -7.85
CA ASN A 65 16.07 2.69 -8.33
C ASN A 65 16.21 2.67 -9.86
N ARG A 66 15.33 3.36 -10.60
CA ARG A 66 15.18 3.21 -12.04
C ARG A 66 16.47 3.50 -12.80
N GLN A 67 17.14 4.62 -12.51
CA GLN A 67 18.38 4.97 -13.18
C GLN A 67 19.49 3.93 -12.94
N LYS A 68 19.54 3.37 -11.73
CA LYS A 68 20.51 2.32 -11.39
C LYS A 68 20.23 1.03 -12.16
N LEU A 69 18.98 0.57 -12.20
CA LEU A 69 18.62 -0.64 -12.93
C LEU A 69 18.86 -0.51 -14.43
N LEU A 70 18.53 0.65 -15.02
CA LEU A 70 18.83 0.94 -16.42
C LEU A 70 20.34 0.95 -16.70
N SER A 71 21.16 1.48 -15.78
CA SER A 71 22.63 1.46 -15.92
C SER A 71 23.25 0.05 -15.82
N MET A 72 22.46 -0.93 -15.37
CA MET A 72 22.82 -2.35 -15.32
C MET A 72 22.20 -3.12 -16.49
N ASP A 73 21.73 -2.41 -17.53
CA ASP A 73 21.09 -2.95 -18.73
C ASP A 73 19.80 -3.75 -18.47
N PHE A 74 19.17 -3.58 -17.31
CA PHE A 74 17.83 -4.11 -17.07
C PHE A 74 16.79 -3.27 -17.79
N MET A 75 15.77 -3.92 -18.33
CA MET A 75 14.65 -3.30 -19.03
C MET A 75 13.32 -3.66 -18.39
N PRO A 76 12.30 -2.79 -18.47
CA PRO A 76 10.94 -3.15 -18.07
C PRO A 76 10.40 -4.26 -18.98
N ARG A 77 9.48 -5.05 -18.47
CA ARG A 77 8.79 -6.10 -19.24
C ARG A 77 7.80 -5.44 -20.22
N GLU A 78 7.55 -6.07 -21.36
CA GLU A 78 6.70 -5.47 -22.41
C GLU A 78 5.25 -5.19 -21.95
N ASP A 79 4.72 -6.02 -21.06
CA ASP A 79 3.39 -5.91 -20.46
C ASP A 79 3.39 -5.18 -19.09
N SER A 80 4.54 -4.64 -18.64
CA SER A 80 4.64 -3.94 -17.36
C SER A 80 5.80 -2.94 -17.29
N ASP A 81 5.47 -1.67 -17.08
CA ASP A 81 6.46 -0.59 -16.85
C ASP A 81 7.20 -0.69 -15.50
N VAL A 82 6.73 -1.58 -14.62
CA VAL A 82 7.24 -1.76 -13.26
C VAL A 82 8.08 -3.03 -13.16
N ALA A 83 7.64 -4.16 -13.70
CA ALA A 83 8.39 -5.43 -13.59
C ALA A 83 9.65 -5.42 -14.47
N VAL A 84 10.77 -5.91 -13.94
CA VAL A 84 12.00 -6.10 -14.72
C VAL A 84 11.88 -7.36 -15.60
N TYR A 85 12.19 -7.21 -16.89
CA TYR A 85 12.27 -8.31 -17.84
C TYR A 85 13.27 -9.38 -17.38
N GLY A 86 12.90 -10.66 -17.46
CA GLY A 86 13.73 -11.78 -17.03
C GLY A 86 13.67 -12.10 -15.53
N SER A 87 13.00 -11.27 -14.71
CA SER A 87 12.98 -11.44 -13.26
C SER A 87 12.12 -12.61 -12.83
N ARG A 88 10.97 -12.78 -13.50
CA ARG A 88 10.05 -13.89 -13.26
C ARG A 88 10.69 -15.22 -13.64
N GLU A 89 11.38 -15.25 -14.77
CA GLU A 89 12.08 -16.41 -15.30
C GLU A 89 13.21 -16.83 -14.34
N ALA A 90 14.00 -15.86 -13.85
CA ALA A 90 15.00 -16.12 -12.82
C ALA A 90 14.39 -16.65 -11.51
N ALA A 91 13.21 -16.15 -11.11
CA ALA A 91 12.51 -16.66 -9.94
C ALA A 91 12.07 -18.11 -10.13
N ILE A 92 11.51 -18.43 -11.30
CA ILE A 92 11.09 -19.80 -11.65
C ILE A 92 12.27 -20.76 -11.60
N GLU A 93 13.41 -20.41 -12.21
CA GLU A 93 14.62 -21.24 -12.20
C GLU A 93 15.08 -21.56 -10.77
N VAL A 94 15.12 -20.55 -9.89
CA VAL A 94 15.48 -20.75 -8.48
C VAL A 94 14.44 -21.56 -7.72
N LEU A 95 13.13 -21.38 -7.99
CA LEU A 95 12.08 -22.16 -7.35
C LEU A 95 12.14 -23.64 -7.76
N GLU A 96 12.39 -23.93 -9.04
CA GLU A 96 12.60 -25.29 -9.53
C GLU A 96 13.82 -25.94 -8.86
N PHE A 97 14.91 -25.18 -8.68
CA PHE A 97 16.06 -25.63 -7.89
C PHE A 97 15.66 -25.93 -6.44
N ILE A 98 14.95 -25.03 -5.76
CA ILE A 98 14.49 -25.22 -4.38
C ILE A 98 13.65 -26.48 -4.25
N GLU A 99 12.69 -26.68 -5.15
CA GLU A 99 11.80 -27.84 -5.14
C GLU A 99 12.56 -29.15 -5.36
N ARG A 100 13.58 -29.15 -6.23
CA ARG A 100 14.33 -30.35 -6.59
C ARG A 100 15.45 -30.70 -5.59
N GLU A 101 16.15 -29.70 -5.06
CA GLU A 101 17.42 -29.87 -4.37
C GLU A 101 17.37 -29.57 -2.86
N THR A 102 16.24 -29.08 -2.35
CA THR A 102 16.11 -28.66 -0.95
C THR A 102 14.79 -29.11 -0.32
N SER A 103 14.69 -29.01 1.01
CA SER A 103 13.47 -29.28 1.78
C SER A 103 12.73 -28.00 2.22
N ILE A 104 13.28 -26.83 1.92
CA ILE A 104 12.65 -25.55 2.27
C ILE A 104 11.51 -25.22 1.30
N SER A 105 10.56 -24.42 1.76
CA SER A 105 9.49 -23.90 0.90
C SER A 105 9.94 -22.67 0.10
N GLY A 106 9.64 -22.65 -1.20
CA GLY A 106 9.85 -21.50 -2.08
C GLY A 106 8.54 -20.75 -2.36
N TYR A 107 8.56 -19.42 -2.37
CA TYR A 107 7.40 -18.61 -2.78
C TYR A 107 7.81 -17.44 -3.66
N PHE A 108 7.05 -17.15 -4.72
CA PHE A 108 7.25 -16.00 -5.59
C PHE A 108 6.14 -14.96 -5.42
N CYS A 109 6.52 -13.70 -5.22
CA CYS A 109 5.61 -12.56 -5.18
C CYS A 109 5.74 -11.73 -6.48
N PRO A 110 4.73 -11.77 -7.36
CA PRO A 110 4.71 -10.95 -8.57
C PRO A 110 4.61 -9.45 -8.26
N ALA A 111 5.22 -8.62 -9.10
CA ALA A 111 5.18 -7.16 -8.97
C ALA A 111 3.74 -6.62 -9.06
N ALA A 112 2.92 -7.20 -9.93
CA ALA A 112 1.52 -6.83 -10.11
C ALA A 112 0.69 -6.97 -8.82
N GLN A 113 1.09 -7.82 -7.88
CA GLN A 113 0.37 -7.98 -6.61
C GLN A 113 0.63 -6.83 -5.61
N LYS A 114 1.60 -5.95 -5.86
CA LYS A 114 1.91 -4.86 -4.90
C LYS A 114 0.79 -3.85 -4.74
N GLU A 115 0.05 -3.52 -5.81
CA GLU A 115 -1.10 -2.62 -5.72
C GLU A 115 -2.15 -3.18 -4.75
N TYR A 116 -2.48 -4.46 -4.90
CA TYR A 116 -3.38 -5.16 -3.99
C TYR A 116 -2.84 -5.19 -2.54
N GLN A 117 -1.55 -5.47 -2.34
CA GLN A 117 -0.95 -5.47 -1.01
C GLN A 117 -0.92 -4.09 -0.35
N VAL A 118 -0.77 -3.02 -1.12
CA VAL A 118 -0.86 -1.63 -0.63
C VAL A 118 -2.30 -1.32 -0.25
N ARG A 119 -3.27 -1.60 -1.14
CA ARG A 119 -4.71 -1.43 -0.87
C ARG A 119 -5.14 -2.17 0.40
N MET A 120 -4.73 -3.42 0.58
CA MET A 120 -5.03 -4.21 1.77
C MET A 120 -4.37 -3.67 3.05
N ARG A 121 -3.20 -3.03 2.95
CA ARG A 121 -2.59 -2.32 4.09
C ARG A 121 -3.35 -1.04 4.41
N TRP A 122 -3.78 -0.31 3.39
CA TRP A 122 -4.57 0.90 3.54
C TRP A 122 -5.94 0.61 4.14
N ALA A 123 -6.67 -0.38 3.64
CA ALA A 123 -7.96 -0.81 4.19
C ALA A 123 -7.87 -1.17 5.67
N ARG A 124 -6.87 -1.99 6.04
CA ARG A 124 -6.63 -2.31 7.46
C ARG A 124 -6.29 -1.08 8.28
N ARG A 125 -5.50 -0.16 7.75
CA ARG A 125 -5.13 1.07 8.46
C ARG A 125 -6.34 1.99 8.63
N ALA A 126 -7.08 2.26 7.56
CA ALA A 126 -8.27 3.10 7.56
C ALA A 126 -9.25 2.69 8.65
N CYS A 127 -9.60 1.39 8.74
CA CYS A 127 -10.49 0.88 9.78
C CYS A 127 -9.98 1.10 11.21
N ASN A 128 -8.66 1.15 11.42
CA ASN A 128 -8.05 1.30 12.73
C ASN A 128 -7.77 2.77 13.12
N VAL A 129 -7.60 3.65 12.15
CA VAL A 129 -7.17 5.04 12.39
C VAL A 129 -8.24 6.09 12.08
N ALA A 130 -9.38 5.68 11.52
CA ALA A 130 -10.49 6.59 11.22
C ALA A 130 -10.93 7.34 12.49
N ARG A 131 -10.98 8.67 12.39
CA ARG A 131 -11.62 9.52 13.39
C ARG A 131 -13.15 9.39 13.25
N SER A 132 -13.91 9.81 14.27
CA SER A 132 -15.36 9.59 14.27
C SER A 132 -16.15 10.40 13.21
N TYR A 133 -15.50 11.28 12.47
CA TYR A 133 -16.05 12.01 11.33
C TYR A 133 -15.51 11.51 9.98
N GLU A 134 -14.58 10.55 10.00
CA GLU A 134 -13.96 9.94 8.82
C GLU A 134 -14.57 8.57 8.56
N MET A 135 -14.84 8.28 7.28
CA MET A 135 -15.37 6.99 6.86
C MET A 135 -14.33 6.23 6.01
N PRO A 136 -13.99 4.98 6.36
CA PRO A 136 -13.20 4.12 5.49
C PRO A 136 -13.91 3.83 4.16
N THR A 137 -13.20 3.89 3.04
CA THR A 137 -13.71 3.51 1.71
C THR A 137 -13.29 2.07 1.34
N ASP A 138 -13.89 1.53 0.29
CA ASP A 138 -13.53 0.20 -0.25
C ASP A 138 -12.10 0.15 -0.83
N GLU A 139 -11.54 1.29 -1.20
CA GLU A 139 -10.14 1.43 -1.64
C GLU A 139 -9.17 1.60 -0.46
N GLY A 140 -9.69 1.60 0.77
CA GLY A 140 -8.90 1.71 1.99
C GLY A 140 -8.42 3.12 2.31
N THR A 141 -9.02 4.13 1.70
CA THR A 141 -8.82 5.55 2.02
C THR A 141 -9.80 6.00 3.10
N LEU A 142 -9.74 7.27 3.50
CA LEU A 142 -10.70 7.88 4.42
C LEU A 142 -11.39 9.04 3.72
N ILE A 143 -12.71 9.15 3.85
CA ILE A 143 -13.50 10.25 3.30
C ILE A 143 -14.28 10.99 4.39
N PHE A 144 -14.35 12.31 4.30
CA PHE A 144 -15.12 13.16 5.22
C PHE A 144 -15.47 14.51 4.58
N GLY A 145 -16.41 15.24 5.17
CA GLY A 145 -16.79 16.58 4.76
C GLY A 145 -15.96 17.67 5.44
N GLU A 146 -15.56 18.68 4.66
CA GLU A 146 -14.98 19.93 5.14
C GLU A 146 -15.88 21.10 4.77
N ILE A 147 -16.19 21.96 5.74
CA ILE A 147 -17.00 23.17 5.56
C ILE A 147 -16.25 24.36 6.14
N LYS A 148 -16.16 25.44 5.36
CA LYS A 148 -15.60 26.73 5.78
C LYS A 148 -16.65 27.82 5.75
N GLY A 149 -16.55 28.75 6.68
CA GLY A 149 -17.49 29.85 6.81
C GLY A 149 -17.26 30.65 8.08
N PRO A 150 -18.17 31.60 8.36
CA PRO A 150 -18.12 32.39 9.59
C PRO A 150 -18.17 31.49 10.84
N PRO A 151 -17.35 31.74 11.88
CA PRO A 151 -17.27 30.87 13.06
C PRO A 151 -18.61 30.59 13.75
N GLU A 152 -19.49 31.59 13.86
CA GLU A 152 -20.80 31.42 14.48
C GLU A 152 -21.71 30.47 13.68
N VAL A 153 -21.63 30.54 12.34
CA VAL A 153 -22.38 29.62 11.47
C VAL A 153 -21.86 28.19 11.62
N LEU A 154 -20.54 28.00 11.71
CA LEU A 154 -19.95 26.67 11.89
C LEU A 154 -20.30 26.07 13.26
N LYS A 155 -20.32 26.87 14.33
CA LYS A 155 -20.76 26.43 15.67
C LYS A 155 -22.22 25.98 15.65
N ASP A 156 -23.10 26.73 14.98
CA ASP A 156 -24.51 26.37 14.81
C ASP A 156 -24.67 25.03 14.07
N LEU A 157 -23.87 24.79 13.02
CA LEU A 157 -23.87 23.53 12.29
C LEU A 157 -23.40 22.36 13.18
N VAL A 158 -22.34 22.56 13.97
CA VAL A 158 -21.87 21.56 14.94
C VAL A 158 -22.94 21.23 15.97
N ALA A 159 -23.66 22.23 16.49
CA ALA A 159 -24.71 21.99 17.48
C ALA A 159 -25.89 21.17 16.93
N ARG A 160 -26.20 21.31 15.64
CA ARG A 160 -27.33 20.64 14.99
C ARG A 160 -26.97 19.27 14.43
N TYR A 161 -25.82 19.17 13.78
CA TYR A 161 -25.43 17.99 13.01
C TYR A 161 -24.22 17.26 13.62
N GLY A 162 -23.50 17.87 14.56
CA GLY A 162 -22.24 17.36 15.08
C GLY A 162 -21.06 17.62 14.15
N GLY A 163 -19.90 17.05 14.50
CA GLY A 163 -18.64 17.27 13.80
C GLY A 163 -17.60 17.94 14.70
N TYR A 164 -16.46 18.29 14.11
CA TYR A 164 -15.29 18.80 14.82
C TYR A 164 -14.82 20.10 14.20
N LEU A 165 -14.56 21.10 15.04
CA LEU A 165 -13.92 22.34 14.60
C LEU A 165 -12.41 22.19 14.72
N GLU A 166 -11.71 22.37 13.61
CA GLU A 166 -10.25 22.33 13.56
C GLU A 166 -9.76 23.44 12.64
N GLY A 167 -8.89 24.34 13.08
CA GLY A 167 -8.28 25.35 12.20
C GLY A 167 -9.27 26.27 11.45
N GLY A 168 -10.44 26.56 12.03
CA GLY A 168 -11.45 27.45 11.43
C GLY A 168 -12.36 26.79 10.38
N ARG A 169 -12.33 25.46 10.28
CA ARG A 169 -13.21 24.64 9.43
C ARG A 169 -13.97 23.63 10.28
N LEU A 170 -15.13 23.22 9.79
CA LEU A 170 -15.93 22.13 10.34
C LEU A 170 -15.63 20.85 9.56
N LEU A 171 -15.23 19.80 10.28
CA LEU A 171 -15.04 18.45 9.79
C LEU A 171 -16.24 17.59 10.20
N ILE A 172 -16.90 16.96 9.24
CA ILE A 172 -18.16 16.25 9.47
C ILE A 172 -18.18 14.90 8.74
N ASP A 173 -18.92 13.96 9.30
CA ASP A 173 -19.20 12.66 8.67
C ASP A 173 -19.85 12.82 7.28
N VAL A 174 -19.53 11.89 6.38
CA VAL A 174 -19.97 11.94 4.98
C VAL A 174 -21.50 11.89 4.86
N TYR A 175 -22.19 11.05 5.63
CA TYR A 175 -23.65 10.91 5.50
C TYR A 175 -24.36 12.20 5.89
N LYS A 176 -23.90 12.81 6.99
CA LYS A 176 -24.40 14.11 7.43
C LYS A 176 -24.05 15.22 6.46
N PHE A 177 -22.87 15.17 5.83
CA PHE A 177 -22.51 16.12 4.77
C PHE A 177 -23.51 16.07 3.61
N HIS A 178 -23.87 14.88 3.13
CA HIS A 178 -24.89 14.69 2.09
C HIS A 178 -26.25 15.24 2.54
N GLU A 179 -26.68 14.96 3.76
CA GLU A 179 -27.95 15.46 4.34
C GLU A 179 -28.05 16.99 4.26
N ILE A 180 -26.96 17.70 4.58
CA ILE A 180 -26.95 19.16 4.63
C ILE A 180 -26.44 19.83 3.35
N ALA A 181 -26.03 19.08 2.33
CA ALA A 181 -25.33 19.62 1.16
C ALA A 181 -26.13 20.73 0.44
N ASN A 182 -27.44 20.53 0.25
CA ASN A 182 -28.29 21.55 -0.38
C ASN A 182 -28.43 22.83 0.47
N GLN A 183 -28.42 22.69 1.80
CA GLN A 183 -28.46 23.82 2.73
C GLN A 183 -27.13 24.57 2.73
N LEU A 184 -25.99 23.88 2.70
CA LEU A 184 -24.67 24.51 2.59
C LEU A 184 -24.58 25.39 1.34
N ARG A 185 -25.14 24.92 0.22
CA ARG A 185 -25.20 25.69 -1.02
C ARG A 185 -26.11 26.92 -0.90
N SER A 186 -27.29 26.81 -0.30
CA SER A 186 -28.21 27.96 -0.13
C SER A 186 -27.65 29.03 0.80
N MET A 187 -26.81 28.63 1.76
CA MET A 187 -26.08 29.52 2.65
C MET A 187 -24.81 30.12 2.01
N GLY A 188 -24.42 29.70 0.80
CA GLY A 188 -23.23 30.18 0.11
C GLY A 188 -21.91 29.80 0.79
N LEU A 189 -21.88 28.68 1.53
CA LEU A 189 -20.68 28.22 2.23
C LEU A 189 -19.74 27.45 1.30
N GLU A 190 -18.43 27.57 1.54
CA GLU A 190 -17.43 26.73 0.87
C GLU A 190 -17.43 25.35 1.54
N ALA A 191 -17.85 24.32 0.81
CA ALA A 191 -17.91 22.96 1.32
C ALA A 191 -17.42 21.94 0.28
N ARG A 192 -16.88 20.82 0.75
CA ARG A 192 -16.33 19.74 -0.09
C ARG A 192 -16.21 18.44 0.68
N LEU A 193 -16.31 17.30 -0.01
CA LEU A 193 -15.78 16.05 0.54
C LEU A 193 -14.29 15.95 0.21
N LEU A 194 -13.52 15.45 1.16
CA LEU A 194 -12.10 15.18 1.04
C LEU A 194 -11.88 13.69 1.21
N GLU A 195 -11.20 13.08 0.23
CA GLU A 195 -10.67 11.73 0.36
C GLU A 195 -9.16 11.80 0.57
N VAL A 196 -8.68 11.11 1.60
CA VAL A 196 -7.31 11.22 2.10
C VAL A 196 -6.69 9.84 2.32
N MET A 197 -5.36 9.79 2.31
CA MET A 197 -4.62 8.61 2.71
C MET A 197 -4.90 8.27 4.18
N PRO A 198 -4.94 6.98 4.56
CA PRO A 198 -5.12 6.56 5.96
C PRO A 198 -3.82 6.71 6.78
N THR A 199 -2.97 7.67 6.44
CA THR A 199 -1.71 7.98 7.11
C THR A 199 -1.89 9.16 8.08
N ASP A 200 -0.92 9.37 8.97
CA ASP A 200 -1.08 10.36 10.06
C ASP A 200 -1.14 11.80 9.53
N ASP A 201 -0.52 12.06 8.38
CA ASP A 201 -0.54 13.34 7.67
C ASP A 201 -1.81 13.59 6.84
N ARG A 202 -2.70 12.59 6.71
CA ARG A 202 -3.98 12.68 5.96
C ARG A 202 -3.82 13.37 4.60
N ARG A 203 -2.81 12.94 3.82
CA ARG A 203 -2.55 13.52 2.50
C ARG A 203 -3.79 13.40 1.61
N ILE A 204 -4.21 14.53 1.03
CA ILE A 204 -5.36 14.61 0.14
C ILE A 204 -5.06 13.85 -1.16
N LEU A 205 -5.97 12.93 -1.50
CA LEU A 205 -5.97 12.18 -2.75
C LEU A 205 -6.96 12.79 -3.73
N GLN A 206 -8.17 13.08 -3.26
CA GLN A 206 -9.26 13.59 -4.08
C GLN A 206 -10.09 14.64 -3.33
N VAL A 207 -10.60 15.60 -4.09
CA VAL A 207 -11.51 16.64 -3.59
C VAL A 207 -12.78 16.61 -4.41
N TYR A 208 -13.93 16.51 -3.73
CA TYR A 208 -15.25 16.54 -4.36
C TYR A 208 -15.94 17.85 -4.00
N PRO A 209 -16.05 18.81 -4.94
CA PRO A 209 -16.74 20.07 -4.71
C PRO A 209 -18.22 19.85 -4.38
N LEU A 210 -18.81 20.73 -3.56
CA LEU A 210 -20.22 20.65 -3.16
C LEU A 210 -21.19 20.45 -4.33
N ASP A 211 -21.00 21.17 -5.44
CA ASP A 211 -21.87 21.06 -6.62
C ASP A 211 -21.80 19.70 -7.30
N TYR A 212 -20.63 19.05 -7.25
CA TYR A 212 -20.48 17.68 -7.74
C TYR A 212 -21.27 16.70 -6.87
N VAL A 213 -21.14 16.82 -5.55
CA VAL A 213 -21.83 15.98 -4.56
C VAL A 213 -23.35 16.05 -4.74
N ILE A 214 -23.91 17.27 -4.79
CA ILE A 214 -25.36 17.49 -4.97
C ILE A 214 -25.87 16.90 -6.30
N ARG A 215 -25.06 16.95 -7.36
CA ARG A 215 -25.44 16.41 -8.67
C ARG A 215 -25.50 14.89 -8.66
N GLU A 216 -24.55 14.24 -7.98
CA GLU A 216 -24.51 12.79 -7.85
C GLU A 216 -25.66 12.25 -6.99
N ASP A 217 -26.00 12.92 -5.89
CA ASP A 217 -27.14 12.52 -5.04
C ASP A 217 -28.46 12.47 -5.84
N ARG A 218 -28.70 13.49 -6.69
CA ARG A 218 -29.87 13.54 -7.57
C ARG A 218 -29.90 12.46 -8.65
N ARG A 219 -28.76 11.85 -8.99
CA ARG A 219 -28.73 10.72 -9.94
C ARG A 219 -29.18 9.45 -9.23
N HIS A 220 -28.67 9.21 -8.03
CA HIS A 220 -29.05 8.05 -7.21
C HIS A 220 -30.52 8.05 -6.77
N GLU A 221 -31.16 9.21 -6.62
CA GLU A 221 -32.60 9.31 -6.33
C GLU A 221 -33.51 8.98 -7.52
N ARG A 222 -32.97 8.88 -8.75
CA ARG A 222 -33.73 8.66 -9.99
C ARG A 222 -33.62 7.23 -10.54
N ASP A 223 -32.76 6.40 -9.95
CA ASP A 223 -32.58 4.98 -10.25
C ASP A 223 -33.26 4.12 -9.17
#